data_AF-A0A7S2PVH7-F1
#
_entry.id   AF-A0A7S2PVH7-F1
#
_cell.length_a   1.000
_cell.length_b   1.000
_cell.length_c   1.000
_cell.angle_alpha   90.00
_cell.angle_beta   90.00
_cell.angle_gamma   90.00
#
_symmetry.space_group_name_H-M   'P 1'
#
loop_
_entity.id
_entity.type
_entity.pdbx_description
1 polymer ?
#
loop_
_entity_poly.entity_id
_entity_poly.type
_entity_poly.pdbx_seq_one_letter_code
_entity_poly.pdbx_strand_id
1 'polypeptide(L)'
;DFYNYLPPPTYLPSSSIALLHHHNKTPLPDSAGRIIIATKIMSQAAQQGINIDTMSLDQLNSLKSQQQNRLEALSGQYNAFKDAKDRLSLAKESLATIPTDGEGGQEIMIPLTESLYAPGKIVDPNKILVELGAGFFVEKSAEDALKVLERKYKVVDKNTENVMSAIEVSSRNVQALNQAMQGKMMEIQAKQAGQAYRKQMEGQK
;
A
#
# COMPACT_ATOMS: atom_id res chain seq x y z
N ASP A 1 24.15 -22.65 48.21
CA ASP A 1 23.79 -22.89 46.79
C ASP A 1 22.57 -22.10 46.38
N PHE A 2 22.78 -20.83 46.06
CA PHE A 2 21.79 -19.99 45.38
C PHE A 2 21.98 -20.18 43.88
N TYR A 3 21.14 -21.02 43.29
CA TYR A 3 21.04 -21.16 41.83
C TYR A 3 20.74 -19.78 41.23
N ASN A 4 21.71 -19.26 40.47
CA ASN A 4 21.61 -18.06 39.65
C ASN A 4 20.41 -18.17 38.70
N TYR A 5 19.29 -17.56 39.07
CA TYR A 5 18.22 -17.21 38.15
C TYR A 5 18.63 -15.96 37.38
N LEU A 6 19.46 -16.13 36.35
CA LEU A 6 19.60 -15.11 35.32
C LEU A 6 18.30 -15.11 34.49
N PRO A 7 17.67 -13.95 34.26
CA PRO A 7 16.48 -13.89 33.43
C PRO A 7 16.80 -14.35 32.00
N PRO A 8 15.86 -15.02 31.30
CA PRO A 8 16.08 -15.47 29.93
C PRO A 8 16.34 -14.27 29.00
N PRO A 9 17.22 -14.41 27.99
CA PRO A 9 17.50 -13.33 27.05
C PRO A 9 16.24 -12.90 26.31
N THR A 10 16.08 -11.59 26.14
CA THR A 10 14.92 -11.01 25.49
C THR A 10 15.01 -11.26 23.98
N TYR A 11 14.08 -12.06 23.45
CA TYR A 11 14.00 -12.33 22.02
C TYR A 11 13.34 -11.13 21.33
N LEU A 12 14.11 -10.39 20.52
CA LEU A 12 13.53 -9.47 19.55
C LEU A 12 12.84 -10.31 18.46
N PRO A 13 11.55 -10.09 18.16
CA PRO A 13 10.87 -10.85 17.12
C PRO A 13 11.64 -10.70 15.79
N SER A 14 11.88 -11.81 15.09
CA SER A 14 12.76 -11.92 13.91
C SER A 14 12.46 -10.92 12.80
N SER A 15 11.24 -10.38 12.78
CA SER A 15 10.78 -9.33 11.87
C SER A 15 11.26 -7.91 12.25
N SER A 16 11.96 -7.73 13.37
CA SER A 16 12.42 -6.42 13.88
C SER A 16 13.89 -6.11 13.55
N ILE A 17 14.68 -7.14 13.20
CA ILE A 17 16.08 -7.01 12.71
C ILE A 17 16.17 -7.29 11.20
N ALA A 18 15.06 -7.66 10.54
CA ALA A 18 15.00 -7.84 9.10
C ALA A 18 14.89 -6.50 8.35
N LEU A 19 15.92 -5.66 8.45
CA LEU A 19 16.12 -4.53 7.54
C LEU A 19 17.46 -4.59 6.78
N LEU A 20 18.14 -5.74 6.78
CA LEU A 20 19.35 -5.97 6.00
C LEU A 20 19.27 -7.33 5.29
N HIS A 21 19.23 -7.28 3.96
CA HIS A 21 19.42 -8.38 2.99
C HIS A 21 18.23 -9.28 2.58
N HIS A 22 17.12 -8.67 2.15
CA HIS A 22 16.37 -9.27 1.03
C HIS A 22 16.35 -8.30 -0.16
N HIS A 23 17.06 -8.68 -1.22
CA HIS A 23 16.90 -8.12 -2.55
C HIS A 23 15.45 -8.30 -3.00
N ASN A 24 14.61 -7.30 -2.78
CA ASN A 24 13.44 -7.07 -3.62
C ASN A 24 13.49 -5.61 -4.08
N LYS A 25 13.83 -5.43 -5.36
CA LYS A 25 13.96 -4.12 -6.00
C LYS A 25 12.58 -3.51 -6.24
N THR A 26 11.97 -2.96 -5.19
CA THR A 26 11.00 -1.87 -5.37
C THR A 26 11.51 -0.70 -4.52
N PRO A 27 12.09 0.35 -5.14
CA PRO A 27 12.51 1.51 -4.38
C PRO A 27 11.28 2.15 -3.75
N LEU A 28 11.29 2.31 -2.43
CA LEU A 28 10.34 3.20 -1.76
C LEU A 28 10.54 4.59 -2.38
N PRO A 29 9.51 5.17 -3.04
CA PRO A 29 9.68 6.44 -3.71
C PRO A 29 10.00 7.49 -2.65
N ASP A 30 11.05 8.27 -2.92
CA ASP A 30 11.47 9.42 -2.12
C ASP A 30 10.29 10.38 -1.86
N SER A 31 10.45 11.19 -0.82
CA SER A 31 9.44 12.16 -0.38
C SER A 31 9.08 13.21 -1.44
N ALA A 32 9.94 13.43 -2.43
CA ALA A 32 9.70 14.37 -3.52
C ALA A 32 8.82 13.77 -4.64
N GLY A 33 8.98 12.49 -4.95
CA GLY A 33 8.19 11.79 -5.97
C GLY A 33 6.74 11.51 -5.55
N ARG A 34 6.45 11.42 -4.24
CA ARG A 34 5.11 11.09 -3.71
C ARG A 34 4.08 12.22 -3.85
N ILE A 35 4.48 13.48 -3.77
CA ILE A 35 3.56 14.61 -3.92
C ILE A 35 3.10 14.72 -5.38
N ILE A 36 4.01 14.53 -6.35
CA ILE A 36 3.68 14.63 -7.78
C ILE A 36 2.72 13.50 -8.21
N ILE A 37 2.88 12.29 -7.67
CA ILE A 37 2.03 11.14 -8.05
C ILE A 37 0.63 11.25 -7.44
N ALA A 38 0.50 11.62 -6.15
CA ALA A 38 -0.81 11.81 -5.53
C ALA A 38 -1.59 12.97 -6.17
N THR A 39 -0.93 14.09 -6.48
CA THR A 39 -1.56 15.22 -7.18
C THR A 39 -1.95 14.84 -8.60
N LYS A 40 -1.15 14.06 -9.33
CA LYS A 40 -1.45 13.61 -10.70
C LYS A 40 -2.57 12.56 -10.76
N ILE A 41 -2.66 11.67 -9.76
CA ILE A 41 -3.72 10.65 -9.67
C ILE A 41 -5.07 11.28 -9.28
N MET A 42 -5.07 12.27 -8.38
CA MET A 42 -6.27 13.03 -8.04
C MET A 42 -6.70 13.99 -9.16
N SER A 43 -5.75 14.63 -9.87
CA SER A 43 -6.07 15.55 -10.97
C SER A 43 -6.64 14.85 -12.20
N GLN A 44 -6.25 13.58 -12.46
CA GLN A 44 -6.83 12.80 -13.56
C GLN A 44 -8.26 12.30 -13.27
N ALA A 45 -8.68 12.24 -12.00
CA ALA A 45 -10.06 11.89 -11.65
C ALA A 45 -11.03 13.08 -11.75
N ALA A 46 -10.53 14.31 -11.68
CA ALA A 46 -11.37 15.52 -11.57
C ALA A 46 -11.69 16.23 -12.90
N GLN A 47 -11.08 15.83 -14.04
CA GLN A 47 -11.15 16.63 -15.27
C GLN A 47 -11.89 16.03 -16.47
N GLN A 48 -12.51 14.86 -16.36
CA GLN A 48 -13.37 14.39 -17.45
C GLN A 48 -14.71 13.93 -16.89
N GLY A 49 -15.71 14.81 -17.01
CA GLY A 49 -17.11 14.40 -17.04
C GLY A 49 -17.30 13.52 -18.27
N ILE A 50 -17.00 12.23 -18.15
CA ILE A 50 -17.20 11.25 -19.21
C ILE A 50 -18.71 11.10 -19.36
N ASN A 51 -19.25 11.52 -20.50
CA ASN A 51 -20.67 11.39 -20.81
C ASN A 51 -20.95 9.94 -21.26
N ILE A 52 -21.06 9.06 -20.27
CA ILE A 52 -21.20 7.60 -20.40
C ILE A 52 -22.38 7.23 -21.32
N ASP A 53 -23.46 8.03 -21.31
CA ASP A 53 -24.71 7.74 -22.03
C ASP A 53 -24.61 7.84 -23.56
N THR A 54 -23.61 8.59 -24.05
CA THR A 54 -23.42 8.84 -25.50
C THR A 54 -22.40 7.91 -26.16
N MET A 55 -21.68 7.10 -25.37
CA MET A 55 -20.58 6.26 -25.88
C MET A 55 -21.07 5.02 -26.62
N SER A 56 -20.27 4.53 -27.56
CA SER A 56 -20.49 3.22 -28.20
C SER A 56 -20.13 2.08 -27.24
N LEU A 57 -20.66 0.87 -27.51
CA LEU A 57 -20.36 -0.30 -26.69
C LEU A 57 -18.86 -0.63 -26.65
N ASP A 58 -18.15 -0.44 -27.76
CA ASP A 58 -16.69 -0.67 -27.84
C ASP A 58 -15.89 0.35 -27.02
N GLN A 59 -16.33 1.61 -26.99
CA GLN A 59 -15.74 2.65 -26.15
C GLN A 59 -15.96 2.36 -24.66
N LEU A 60 -17.16 1.91 -24.29
CA LEU A 60 -17.48 1.51 -22.92
C LEU A 60 -16.66 0.29 -22.47
N ASN A 61 -16.49 -0.70 -23.34
CA ASN A 61 -15.63 -1.87 -23.07
C ASN A 61 -14.17 -1.45 -22.85
N SER A 62 -13.63 -0.59 -23.72
CA SER A 62 -12.25 -0.10 -23.60
C SER A 62 -12.02 0.66 -22.30
N LEU A 63 -12.97 1.54 -21.94
CA LEU A 63 -12.92 2.31 -20.69
C LEU A 63 -13.06 1.41 -19.45
N LYS A 64 -13.93 0.39 -19.52
CA LYS A 64 -14.05 -0.61 -18.44
C LYS A 64 -12.74 -1.34 -18.22
N SER A 65 -12.10 -1.85 -19.28
CA SER A 65 -10.80 -2.53 -19.17
C SER A 65 -9.74 -1.61 -18.55
N GLN A 66 -9.72 -0.33 -18.92
CA GLN A 66 -8.82 0.65 -18.29
C GLN A 66 -9.07 0.80 -16.79
N GLN A 67 -10.33 0.93 -16.36
CA GLN A 67 -10.67 1.05 -14.93
C GLN A 67 -10.39 -0.23 -14.14
N GLN A 68 -10.56 -1.41 -14.76
CA GLN A 68 -10.22 -2.69 -14.15
C GLN A 68 -8.70 -2.81 -13.92
N ASN A 69 -7.88 -2.48 -14.92
CA ASN A 69 -6.43 -2.47 -14.77
C ASN A 69 -5.97 -1.48 -13.69
N ARG A 70 -6.63 -0.32 -13.61
CA ARG A 70 -6.38 0.66 -12.55
C ARG A 70 -6.72 0.10 -11.17
N LEU A 71 -7.83 -0.63 -11.03
CA LEU A 71 -8.24 -1.24 -9.77
C LEU A 71 -7.22 -2.28 -9.29
N GLU A 72 -6.71 -3.11 -10.20
CA GLU A 72 -5.67 -4.10 -9.90
C GLU A 72 -4.37 -3.41 -9.43
N ALA A 73 -3.92 -2.39 -10.14
CA ALA A 73 -2.74 -1.61 -9.75
C ALA A 73 -2.92 -0.92 -8.38
N LEU A 74 -4.07 -0.31 -8.11
CA LEU A 74 -4.37 0.31 -6.82
C LEU A 74 -4.42 -0.73 -5.69
N SER A 75 -4.97 -1.91 -5.94
CA SER A 75 -5.01 -3.01 -4.96
C SER A 75 -3.61 -3.49 -4.60
N GLY A 76 -2.72 -3.62 -5.59
CA GLY A 76 -1.31 -3.93 -5.35
C GLY A 76 -0.61 -2.86 -4.51
N GLN A 77 -0.84 -1.58 -4.81
CA GLN A 77 -0.29 -0.46 -4.04
C GLN A 77 -0.81 -0.42 -2.60
N TYR A 78 -2.11 -0.70 -2.40
CA TYR A 78 -2.72 -0.76 -1.08
C TYR A 78 -2.03 -1.83 -0.21
N ASN A 79 -1.83 -3.03 -0.74
CA ASN A 79 -1.16 -4.11 -0.02
C ASN A 79 0.30 -3.74 0.33
N ALA A 80 1.01 -3.10 -0.58
CA ALA A 80 2.38 -2.63 -0.32
C ALA A 80 2.43 -1.57 0.79
N PHE A 81 1.50 -0.62 0.82
CA PHE A 81 1.43 0.36 1.91
C PHE A 81 1.00 -0.27 3.23
N LYS A 82 0.10 -1.25 3.20
CA LYS A 82 -0.32 -2.00 4.39
C LYS A 82 0.84 -2.77 5.02
N ASP A 83 1.62 -3.50 4.22
CA ASP A 83 2.84 -4.18 4.69
C ASP A 83 3.86 -3.18 5.27
N ALA A 84 4.10 -2.05 4.57
CA ALA A 84 4.98 -1.01 5.09
C ALA A 84 4.50 -0.40 6.42
N LYS A 85 3.18 -0.18 6.56
CA LYS A 85 2.56 0.31 7.80
C LYS A 85 2.78 -0.68 8.96
N ASP A 86 2.58 -1.97 8.70
CA ASP A 86 2.71 -3.01 9.71
C ASP A 86 4.18 -3.16 10.17
N ARG A 87 5.15 -3.11 9.24
CA ARG A 87 6.58 -3.08 9.55
C ARG A 87 6.99 -1.85 10.38
N LEU A 88 6.42 -0.68 10.08
CA LEU A 88 6.68 0.54 10.85
C LEU A 88 6.07 0.46 12.25
N SER A 89 4.88 -0.14 12.41
CA SER A 89 4.30 -0.40 13.73
C SER A 89 5.17 -1.33 14.55
N LEU A 90 5.59 -2.44 13.95
CA LEU A 90 6.48 -3.40 14.61
C LEU A 90 7.79 -2.73 15.03
N ALA A 91 8.43 -1.96 14.14
CA ALA A 91 9.68 -1.26 14.47
C ALA A 91 9.53 -0.30 15.65
N LYS A 92 8.40 0.41 15.76
CA LYS A 92 8.10 1.27 16.91
C LYS A 92 7.95 0.46 18.20
N GLU A 93 7.18 -0.63 18.14
CA GLU A 93 6.97 -1.53 19.27
C GLU A 93 8.29 -2.14 19.75
N SER A 94 9.12 -2.63 18.82
CA SER A 94 10.45 -3.18 19.14
C SER A 94 11.35 -2.14 19.79
N LEU A 95 11.41 -0.92 19.25
CA LEU A 95 12.22 0.15 19.84
C LEU A 95 11.73 0.51 21.26
N ALA A 96 10.42 0.42 21.52
CA ALA A 96 9.86 0.65 22.84
C ALA A 96 10.20 -0.47 23.85
N THR A 97 10.58 -1.68 23.39
CA THR A 97 11.02 -2.78 24.29
C THR A 97 12.46 -2.68 24.75
N ILE A 98 13.28 -1.83 24.11
CA ILE A 98 14.67 -1.63 24.48
C ILE A 98 14.71 -0.60 25.62
N PRO A 99 15.19 -0.94 26.83
CA PRO A 99 15.40 0.00 27.92
C PRO A 99 16.47 1.02 27.51
N THR A 100 16.14 2.30 27.55
CA THR A 100 17.00 3.39 27.04
C THR A 100 17.69 4.19 28.15
N ASP A 101 17.33 3.90 29.41
CA ASP A 101 17.78 4.56 30.64
C ASP A 101 18.97 3.86 31.32
N GLY A 102 19.39 2.69 30.83
CA GLY A 102 20.54 1.94 31.35
C GLY A 102 21.85 2.20 30.60
N GLU A 103 22.97 1.79 31.20
CA GLU A 103 24.33 1.85 30.61
C GLU A 103 24.57 0.81 29.50
N GLY A 104 23.51 0.24 28.91
CA GLY A 104 23.57 -0.89 27.99
C GLY A 104 23.79 -2.23 28.70
N GLY A 105 24.42 -3.17 28.01
CA GLY A 105 24.73 -4.50 28.52
C GLY A 105 23.60 -5.53 28.40
N GLN A 106 22.46 -5.19 27.79
CA GLN A 106 21.40 -6.16 27.54
C GLN A 106 21.83 -7.18 26.49
N GLU A 107 21.71 -8.46 26.82
CA GLU A 107 21.95 -9.56 25.88
C GLU A 107 20.75 -9.72 24.95
N ILE A 108 21.03 -9.81 23.66
CA ILE A 108 20.04 -9.96 22.58
C ILE A 108 20.47 -11.06 21.63
N MET A 109 19.50 -11.70 20.98
CA MET A 109 19.74 -12.65 19.90
C MET A 109 19.51 -11.96 18.56
N ILE A 110 20.53 -11.95 17.71
CA ILE A 110 20.52 -11.28 16.41
C ILE A 110 20.35 -12.36 15.33
N PRO A 111 19.29 -12.32 14.51
CA PRO A 111 19.16 -13.23 13.38
C PRO A 111 20.26 -12.94 12.34
N LEU A 112 21.01 -13.97 11.97
CA LEU A 112 21.94 -13.95 10.84
C LEU A 112 21.27 -14.50 9.58
N THR A 113 20.40 -15.49 9.76
CA THR A 113 19.50 -16.07 8.74
C THR A 113 18.16 -16.45 9.40
N GLU A 114 17.22 -17.02 8.65
CA GLU A 114 15.93 -17.47 9.20
C GLU A 114 16.07 -18.49 10.35
N SER A 115 17.10 -19.34 10.30
CA SER A 115 17.29 -20.45 11.27
C SER A 115 18.54 -20.30 12.14
N LEU A 116 19.31 -19.22 12.00
CA LEU A 116 20.57 -19.02 12.72
C LEU A 116 20.58 -17.67 13.45
N TYR A 117 20.87 -17.70 14.75
CA TYR A 117 20.96 -16.53 15.60
C TYR A 117 22.31 -16.48 16.29
N ALA A 118 22.86 -15.28 16.45
CA ALA A 118 24.08 -15.04 17.22
C ALA A 118 23.75 -14.21 18.47
N PRO A 119 24.38 -14.52 19.62
CA PRO A 119 24.27 -13.68 20.80
C PRO A 119 25.01 -12.36 20.58
N GLY A 120 24.44 -11.27 21.08
CA GLY A 120 25.01 -9.94 21.04
C GLY A 120 24.65 -9.15 22.30
N LYS A 121 25.28 -7.98 22.46
CA LYS A 121 25.05 -7.11 23.61
C LYS A 121 24.83 -5.68 23.13
N ILE A 122 23.76 -5.03 23.59
CA ILE A 122 23.50 -3.63 23.27
C ILE A 122 24.50 -2.77 24.06
N VAL A 123 25.31 -1.97 23.37
CA VAL A 123 26.35 -1.13 24.00
C VAL A 123 25.78 0.22 24.43
N ASP A 124 25.02 0.88 23.55
CA ASP A 124 24.42 2.19 23.81
C ASP A 124 22.96 2.15 23.35
N PRO A 125 22.00 1.90 24.26
CA PRO A 125 20.60 1.72 23.89
C PRO A 125 19.93 3.02 23.40
N ASN A 126 20.55 4.17 23.66
CA ASN A 126 20.01 5.46 23.22
C ASN A 126 20.60 5.93 21.89
N LYS A 127 21.50 5.17 21.25
CA LYS A 127 22.05 5.50 19.92
C LYS A 127 21.45 4.61 18.84
N ILE A 128 20.50 5.17 18.10
CA ILE A 128 19.76 4.47 17.06
C ILE A 128 20.15 5.01 15.69
N LEU A 129 20.56 4.13 14.78
CA LEU A 129 20.77 4.49 13.38
C LEU A 129 19.43 4.57 12.65
N VAL A 130 19.16 5.73 12.06
CA VAL A 130 17.94 5.99 11.30
C VAL A 130 18.29 6.30 9.86
N GLU A 131 17.69 5.57 8.92
CA GLU A 131 17.85 5.78 7.49
C GLU A 131 17.07 7.02 7.01
N LEU A 132 17.77 7.92 6.30
CA LEU A 132 17.25 9.17 5.72
C LEU A 132 16.89 9.05 4.23
N GLY A 133 17.29 7.97 3.57
CA GLY A 133 17.14 7.76 2.13
C GLY A 133 18.50 7.65 1.41
N ALA A 134 18.48 7.09 0.20
CA ALA A 134 19.66 6.91 -0.66
C ALA A 134 20.86 6.21 0.03
N GLY A 135 20.59 5.40 1.06
CA GLY A 135 21.62 4.70 1.83
C GLY A 135 22.34 5.56 2.89
N PHE A 136 21.87 6.78 3.15
CA PHE A 136 22.41 7.61 4.23
C PHE A 136 21.71 7.32 5.56
N PHE A 137 22.52 7.22 6.62
CA PHE A 137 22.08 6.97 7.98
C PHE A 137 22.56 8.09 8.90
N VAL A 138 21.76 8.38 9.92
CA VAL A 138 22.11 9.32 10.98
C VAL A 138 21.84 8.67 12.33
N GLU A 139 22.73 8.91 13.29
CA GLU A 139 22.51 8.52 14.68
C GLU A 139 21.50 9.47 15.34
N LYS A 140 20.53 8.92 16.06
CA LYS A 140 19.49 9.63 16.79
C LYS A 140 19.32 9.03 18.17
N SER A 141 18.79 9.85 19.10
CA SER A 141 18.26 9.32 20.35
C SER A 141 17.11 8.35 20.08
N ALA A 142 16.84 7.44 21.01
CA ALA A 142 15.69 6.54 20.88
C ALA A 142 14.37 7.33 20.78
N GLU A 143 14.24 8.44 21.52
CA GLU A 143 13.08 9.34 21.46
C GLU A 143 12.91 9.97 20.06
N ASP A 144 13.99 10.49 19.48
CA ASP A 144 13.93 11.10 18.16
C ASP A 144 13.73 10.06 17.05
N ALA A 145 14.30 8.87 17.19
CA ALA A 145 14.04 7.75 16.29
C ALA A 145 12.55 7.35 16.31
N LEU A 146 11.92 7.27 17.49
CA LEU A 146 10.48 7.06 17.63
C LEU A 146 9.67 8.16 16.91
N LYS A 147 10.05 9.43 17.06
CA LYS A 147 9.39 10.54 16.32
C LYS A 147 9.52 10.37 14.81
N VAL A 148 10.67 9.92 14.32
CA VAL A 148 10.86 9.65 12.89
C VAL A 148 9.98 8.49 12.41
N LEU A 149 9.94 7.38 13.15
CA LEU A 149 9.08 6.24 12.84
C LEU A 149 7.60 6.63 12.85
N GLU A 150 7.16 7.40 13.84
CA GLU A 150 5.78 7.91 13.94
C GLU A 150 5.40 8.79 12.75
N ARG A 151 6.30 9.70 12.35
CA ARG A 151 6.10 10.53 11.17
C ARG A 151 6.03 9.69 9.89
N LYS A 152 6.92 8.71 9.72
CA LYS A 152 6.89 7.77 8.58
C LYS A 152 5.58 6.97 8.56
N TYR A 153 5.15 6.47 9.72
CA TYR A 153 3.89 5.74 9.88
C TYR A 153 2.69 6.58 9.45
N LYS A 154 2.55 7.81 9.97
CA LYS A 154 1.44 8.71 9.61
C LYS A 154 1.36 8.99 8.11
N VAL A 155 2.51 9.16 7.44
CA VAL A 155 2.55 9.35 5.99
C VAL A 155 2.06 8.11 5.24
N VAL A 156 2.54 6.92 5.63
CA VAL A 156 2.13 5.66 5.00
C VAL A 156 0.65 5.38 5.28
N ASP A 157 0.17 5.65 6.49
CA ASP A 157 -1.22 5.49 6.89
C ASP A 157 -2.15 6.38 6.06
N LYS A 158 -1.83 7.68 5.97
CA LYS A 158 -2.60 8.62 5.13
C LYS A 158 -2.60 8.22 3.65
N ASN A 159 -1.48 7.71 3.14
CA ASN A 159 -1.42 7.21 1.77
C ASN A 159 -2.26 5.93 1.59
N THR A 160 -2.30 5.06 2.59
CA THR A 160 -3.14 3.85 2.60
C THR A 160 -4.62 4.23 2.50
N GLU A 161 -5.07 5.21 3.30
CA GLU A 161 -6.43 5.77 3.23
C GLU A 161 -6.74 6.34 1.84
N ASN A 162 -5.83 7.17 1.30
CA ASN A 162 -6.03 7.81 0.00
C ASN A 162 -6.16 6.76 -1.14
N VAL A 163 -5.34 5.69 -1.10
CA VAL A 163 -5.43 4.59 -2.08
C VAL A 163 -6.73 3.82 -1.90
N MET A 164 -7.18 3.57 -0.66
CA MET A 164 -8.48 2.94 -0.40
C MET A 164 -9.64 3.76 -1.01
N SER A 165 -9.65 5.07 -0.80
CA SER A 165 -10.66 5.96 -1.42
C SER A 165 -10.59 5.91 -2.95
N ALA A 166 -9.39 5.82 -3.54
CA ALA A 166 -9.23 5.68 -4.99
C ALA A 166 -9.76 4.33 -5.50
N ILE A 167 -9.57 3.24 -4.76
CA ILE A 167 -10.14 1.91 -5.05
C ILE A 167 -11.67 1.99 -5.06
N GLU A 168 -12.28 2.62 -4.05
CA GLU A 168 -13.73 2.79 -3.96
C GLU A 168 -14.31 3.57 -5.15
N VAL A 169 -13.64 4.66 -5.57
CA VAL A 169 -14.04 5.44 -6.75
C VAL A 169 -13.92 4.60 -8.03
N SER A 170 -12.78 3.93 -8.26
CA SER A 170 -12.58 3.09 -9.45
C SER A 170 -13.55 1.92 -9.49
N SER A 171 -13.87 1.30 -8.35
CA SER A 171 -14.87 0.23 -8.25
C SER A 171 -16.27 0.73 -8.64
N ARG A 172 -16.70 1.89 -8.10
CA ARG A 172 -17.96 2.54 -8.50
C ARG A 172 -18.00 2.86 -9.99
N ASN A 173 -16.91 3.33 -10.57
CA ASN A 173 -16.82 3.61 -12.01
C ASN A 173 -17.01 2.33 -12.84
N VAL A 174 -16.36 1.21 -12.46
CA VAL A 174 -16.55 -0.08 -13.14
C VAL A 174 -18.01 -0.54 -13.06
N GLN A 175 -18.67 -0.37 -11.91
CA GLN A 175 -20.09 -0.69 -11.75
C GLN A 175 -20.99 0.17 -12.64
N ALA A 176 -20.76 1.49 -12.68
CA ALA A 176 -21.51 2.40 -13.54
C ALA A 176 -21.34 2.05 -15.03
N LEU A 177 -20.12 1.71 -15.46
CA LEU A 177 -19.86 1.27 -16.83
C LEU A 177 -20.58 -0.03 -17.17
N ASN A 178 -20.63 -1.00 -16.24
CA ASN A 178 -21.39 -2.22 -16.44
C ASN A 178 -22.89 -1.96 -16.63
N GLN A 179 -23.47 -1.06 -15.83
CA GLN A 179 -24.88 -0.68 -15.95
C GLN A 179 -25.17 0.02 -17.28
N ALA A 180 -24.31 0.97 -17.68
CA ALA A 180 -24.44 1.66 -18.96
C ALA A 180 -24.36 0.71 -20.15
N MET A 181 -23.42 -0.25 -20.14
CA MET A 181 -23.32 -1.26 -21.19
C MET A 181 -24.55 -2.16 -21.26
N GLN A 182 -25.11 -2.58 -20.11
CA GLN A 182 -26.35 -3.36 -20.07
C GLN A 182 -27.53 -2.57 -20.64
N GLY A 183 -27.66 -1.29 -20.25
CA GLY A 183 -28.65 -0.38 -20.81
C GLY A 183 -28.53 -0.23 -22.33
N LYS A 184 -27.30 -0.07 -22.83
CA LYS A 184 -27.04 0.06 -24.26
C LYS A 184 -27.37 -1.20 -25.04
N MET A 185 -27.06 -2.37 -24.49
CA MET A 185 -27.40 -3.65 -25.12
C MET A 185 -28.92 -3.82 -25.24
N MET A 186 -29.68 -3.47 -24.19
CA MET A 186 -31.15 -3.51 -24.24
C MET A 186 -31.71 -2.52 -25.28
N GLU A 187 -31.16 -1.31 -25.38
CA GLU A 187 -31.55 -0.33 -26.40
C GLU A 187 -31.32 -0.86 -27.83
N ILE A 188 -30.16 -1.48 -28.08
CA ILE A 188 -29.80 -2.07 -29.38
C ILE A 188 -30.78 -3.21 -29.73
N GLN A 189 -31.07 -4.10 -28.79
CA GLN A 189 -32.00 -5.22 -28.99
C GLN A 189 -33.42 -4.73 -29.30
N ALA A 190 -33.92 -3.74 -28.55
CA ALA A 190 -35.24 -3.16 -28.78
C ALA A 190 -35.36 -2.51 -30.17
N LYS A 191 -34.32 -1.79 -30.63
CA LYS A 191 -34.27 -1.21 -31.98
C LYS A 191 -34.26 -2.27 -33.07
N GLN A 192 -33.50 -3.34 -32.89
CA GLN A 192 -33.43 -4.45 -33.86
C GLN A 192 -34.78 -5.18 -33.97
N ALA A 193 -35.44 -5.48 -32.85
CA ALA A 193 -36.76 -6.10 -32.84
C ALA A 193 -37.82 -5.22 -33.53
N GLY A 194 -37.81 -3.90 -33.26
CA GLY A 194 -38.73 -2.95 -33.91
C GLY A 194 -38.50 -2.79 -35.41
N GLN A 195 -37.24 -2.89 -35.87
CA GLN A 195 -36.91 -2.88 -37.30
C GLN A 195 -37.32 -4.19 -38.00
N ALA A 196 -37.14 -5.34 -37.34
CA ALA A 196 -37.58 -6.63 -37.85
C ALA A 196 -39.10 -6.68 -38.01
N TYR A 197 -39.85 -6.18 -37.02
CA TYR A 197 -41.31 -6.06 -37.09
C TYR A 197 -41.75 -5.16 -38.24
N ARG A 198 -41.11 -4.00 -38.42
CA ARG A 198 -41.43 -3.09 -39.54
C ARG A 198 -41.22 -3.74 -40.92
N LYS A 199 -40.11 -4.46 -41.12
CA LYS A 199 -39.84 -5.15 -42.38
C LYS A 199 -40.84 -6.27 -42.69
N GLN A 200 -41.35 -6.97 -41.68
CA GLN A 200 -42.40 -7.98 -41.87
C GLN A 200 -43.74 -7.37 -42.30
N MET A 201 -44.07 -6.17 -41.81
CA MET A 201 -45.30 -5.46 -42.17
C MET A 201 -45.24 -4.84 -43.59
N GLU A 202 -44.05 -4.43 -44.03
CA GLU A 202 -43.84 -3.89 -45.39
C GLU A 202 -43.79 -4.99 -46.47
N GLY A 203 -43.31 -6.19 -46.15
CA GLY A 203 -43.26 -7.32 -47.08
C GLY A 203 -44.60 -8.05 -47.31
N GLN A 204 -45.68 -7.64 -46.64
CA GLN A 204 -47.03 -8.18 -46.83
C GLN A 204 -47.94 -7.28 -47.69
N LYS A 205 -47.41 -6.18 -48.24
CA LYS A 205 -48.09 -5.32 -49.23
C LYS A 205 -47.62 -5.66 -50.63
#